data_AF-A0A453LL43-F1
#
_entry.id   AF-A0A453LL43-F1
#
_cell.length_a   1.000
_cell.length_b   1.000
_cell.length_c   1.000
_cell.angle_alpha   90.00
_cell.angle_beta   90.00
_cell.angle_gamma   90.00
#
_symmetry.space_group_name_H-M   'P 1'
#
loop_
_entity.id
_entity.type
_entity.pdbx_description
1 polymer ?
#
loop_
_entity_poly.entity_id
_entity_poly.type
_entity_poly.pdbx_seq_one_letter_code
_entity_poly.pdbx_strand_id
1 'polypeptide(L)'
;AQHQQKIQIKKSIIQSQTRSSYLSVAADARPGTPSASGPAPRAAPPPPPLAEAPLSGSPAMYGGDEVSAIVIDVGSYSCKAGYAGDDTPKSVFPSVVGSIEQAEDTDEAKPEKEADSASDPKNGSKPMDVDKAKTKRKFYVGQELEFRRDHMEVISPMKDGTVMDWDVVDNIWNHAFRRRLLINPEEHPMLIAEPSINSAQQREKAAELMFEKYKVPALFLAKNAVLTSFASGRATSLVVDSGGGSTVVSAVHDGYVLQKSVATSPIGGEFLTDCMMKSLESKGVVIRPRYSFKKKEVSPGDYKVVDLDFPNTTDSYRLYHMRAIASDIKETVCRVPDTPFDEVAYANVPTTSYELPDGQTIEVGAARFKIPDILFNPFLSQTIPGIDGFGDSTSIRGLPRMVLESVNRCDVDIRKELLSSILLSGGSSSILQLKDRLEKEVLEESPQNARVKVLASGNSTERRFSVWIGGSILASLGSFQQMWFSKAEYEEHGVSYIQRKCP
;
A
#
# COMPACT_ATOMS: atom_id res chain seq x y z
N ALA A 1 11.67 4.49 29.96
CA ALA A 1 12.95 4.52 29.20
C ALA A 1 12.75 4.33 27.68
N GLN A 2 12.30 3.17 27.18
CA GLN A 2 12.12 2.93 25.72
C GLN A 2 11.14 3.90 25.04
N HIS A 3 10.06 4.30 25.71
CA HIS A 3 9.09 5.28 25.18
C HIS A 3 9.70 6.68 25.02
N GLN A 4 10.46 7.16 26.01
CA GLN A 4 11.17 8.45 25.93
C GLN A 4 12.29 8.44 24.89
N GLN A 5 13.00 7.32 24.72
CA GLN A 5 14.00 7.18 23.67
C GLN A 5 13.36 7.19 22.27
N LYS A 6 12.18 6.56 22.10
CA LYS A 6 11.38 6.67 20.87
C LYS A 6 10.94 8.11 20.62
N ILE A 7 10.51 8.86 21.63
CA ILE A 7 10.13 10.28 21.49
C ILE A 7 11.32 11.13 21.05
N GLN A 8 12.51 10.93 21.65
CA GLN A 8 13.69 11.71 21.32
C GLN A 8 14.20 11.44 19.90
N ILE A 9 14.17 10.17 19.45
CA ILE A 9 14.51 9.80 18.07
C ILE A 9 13.47 10.37 17.09
N LYS A 10 12.18 10.31 17.43
CA LYS A 10 11.09 10.91 16.62
C LYS A 10 11.28 12.43 16.46
N LYS A 11 11.65 13.15 17.52
CA LYS A 11 11.97 14.60 17.45
C LYS A 11 13.19 14.90 16.56
N SER A 12 14.22 14.06 16.58
CA SER A 12 15.42 14.22 15.73
C SER A 12 15.12 13.99 14.24
N ILE A 13 14.28 13.01 13.90
CA ILE A 13 13.84 12.75 12.51
C ILE A 13 13.04 13.92 11.95
N ILE A 14 12.20 14.55 12.79
CA ILE A 14 11.45 15.74 12.37
C ILE A 14 12.41 16.90 12.12
N GLN A 15 13.37 17.14 13.02
CA GLN A 15 14.34 18.22 12.85
C GLN A 15 15.19 18.07 11.58
N SER A 16 15.54 16.84 11.17
CA SER A 16 16.20 16.60 9.88
C SER A 16 15.26 16.89 8.70
N GLN A 17 13.99 16.48 8.80
CA GLN A 17 13.00 16.75 7.76
C GLN A 17 12.71 18.25 7.58
N THR A 18 12.58 18.99 8.68
CA THR A 18 12.34 20.43 8.66
C THR A 18 13.57 21.18 8.13
N ARG A 19 14.79 20.88 8.60
CA ARG A 19 16.02 21.56 8.15
C ARG A 19 16.30 21.38 6.65
N SER A 20 16.06 20.20 6.10
CA SER A 20 16.31 19.94 4.67
C SER A 20 15.25 20.61 3.77
N SER A 21 13.99 20.71 4.22
CA SER A 21 12.95 21.49 3.49
C SER A 21 13.31 22.98 3.36
N TYR A 22 13.96 23.57 4.37
CA TYR A 22 14.46 24.95 4.28
C TYR A 22 15.71 25.07 3.37
N LEU A 23 16.54 24.03 3.29
CA LEU A 23 17.73 24.03 2.42
C LEU A 23 17.38 23.83 0.94
N SER A 24 16.34 23.05 0.62
CA SER A 24 15.85 22.94 -0.76
C SER A 24 15.21 24.24 -1.27
N VAL A 25 14.59 25.03 -0.38
CA VAL A 25 14.08 26.37 -0.68
C VAL A 25 15.20 27.36 -1.03
N ALA A 26 16.39 27.20 -0.44
CA ALA A 26 17.53 28.09 -0.65
C ALA A 26 18.36 27.73 -1.90
N ALA A 27 18.29 26.49 -2.41
CA ALA A 27 19.14 26.00 -3.48
C ALA A 27 18.71 26.39 -4.91
N ASP A 28 17.47 26.89 -5.11
CA ASP A 28 16.94 27.29 -6.43
C ASP A 28 17.21 28.76 -6.83
N ALA A 29 17.95 29.51 -6.00
CA ALA A 29 18.49 30.81 -6.40
C ALA A 29 19.79 30.61 -7.21
N ARG A 30 19.68 30.55 -8.54
CA ARG A 30 20.82 30.41 -9.47
C ARG A 30 21.89 31.48 -9.21
N PRO A 31 23.19 31.15 -9.12
CA PRO A 31 24.25 32.13 -9.25
C PRO A 31 24.69 32.24 -10.71
N GLY A 32 24.61 33.46 -11.25
CA GLY A 32 25.32 33.86 -12.47
C GLY A 32 26.84 33.81 -12.27
N THR A 33 27.54 33.56 -13.38
CA THR A 33 29.00 33.49 -13.54
C THR A 33 29.78 34.64 -12.88
N PRO A 34 30.95 34.40 -12.25
CA PRO A 34 31.86 35.48 -11.89
C PRO A 34 33.14 35.50 -12.75
N SER A 35 33.48 36.69 -13.23
CA SER A 35 34.82 37.05 -13.74
C SER A 35 35.70 37.62 -12.62
N ALA A 36 36.98 37.26 -12.69
CA ALA A 36 38.20 37.68 -11.99
C ALA A 36 38.26 38.90 -11.02
N SER A 37 39.08 38.67 -9.97
CA SER A 37 40.00 39.55 -9.23
C SER A 37 39.47 40.49 -8.11
N GLY A 38 39.93 40.24 -6.87
CA GLY A 38 39.77 41.13 -5.70
C GLY A 38 40.08 40.42 -4.36
N PRO A 39 40.66 41.09 -3.35
CA PRO A 39 41.37 40.46 -2.22
C PRO A 39 40.47 39.92 -1.09
N ALA A 40 41.04 39.03 -0.28
CA ALA A 40 40.39 38.26 0.80
C ALA A 40 39.56 39.11 1.80
N PRO A 41 38.36 38.67 2.21
CA PRO A 41 37.56 39.39 3.20
C PRO A 41 37.88 38.98 4.65
N ARG A 42 37.89 39.99 5.53
CA ARG A 42 37.92 39.88 6.99
C ARG A 42 36.68 39.17 7.54
N ALA A 43 36.86 38.50 8.68
CA ALA A 43 35.81 37.83 9.45
C ALA A 43 34.63 38.75 9.81
N ALA A 44 33.41 38.26 9.59
CA ALA A 44 32.16 38.92 9.95
C ALA A 44 31.82 38.73 11.45
N PRO A 45 31.25 39.74 12.14
CA PRO A 45 30.82 39.62 13.53
C PRO A 45 29.50 38.83 13.65
N PRO A 46 29.17 38.28 14.83
CA PRO A 46 27.96 37.47 15.03
C PRO A 46 26.68 38.33 14.94
N PRO A 47 25.53 37.72 14.55
CA PRO A 47 24.28 38.44 14.39
C PRO A 47 23.67 38.84 15.76
N PRO A 48 22.94 39.97 15.84
CA PRO A 48 22.28 40.42 17.05
C PRO A 48 21.02 39.60 17.38
N PRO A 49 20.56 39.59 18.64
CA PRO A 49 19.35 38.85 19.03
C PRO A 49 18.10 39.49 18.42
N LEU A 50 17.20 38.64 17.90
CA LEU A 50 15.90 39.03 17.34
C LEU A 50 15.01 39.62 18.44
N ALA A 51 14.65 40.90 18.29
CA ALA A 51 13.59 41.54 19.05
C ALA A 51 12.24 41.26 18.38
N GLU A 52 11.24 40.90 19.18
CA GLU A 52 9.87 40.66 18.74
C GLU A 52 9.19 41.96 18.29
N ALA A 53 8.55 41.94 17.11
CA ALA A 53 7.59 42.94 16.68
C ALA A 53 6.22 42.23 16.46
N PRO A 54 5.10 42.82 16.91
CA PRO A 54 3.80 42.17 16.87
C PRO A 54 3.20 42.26 15.46
N LEU A 55 2.84 41.11 14.87
CA LEU A 55 2.06 41.06 13.63
C LEU A 55 0.59 40.74 13.95
N SER A 56 -0.26 41.72 13.68
CA SER A 56 -1.71 41.60 13.64
C SER A 56 -2.16 40.75 12.44
N GLY A 57 -3.05 39.79 12.68
CA GLY A 57 -3.84 39.10 11.64
C GLY A 57 -3.26 37.76 11.17
N SER A 58 -3.34 36.73 12.01
CA SER A 58 -2.97 35.35 11.64
C SER A 58 -4.17 34.60 11.03
N PRO A 59 -4.00 33.87 9.91
CA PRO A 59 -4.93 32.80 9.55
C PRO A 59 -4.84 31.72 10.64
N ALA A 60 -5.97 31.10 10.98
CA ALA A 60 -6.11 30.21 12.12
C ALA A 60 -4.95 29.20 12.23
N MET A 61 -4.01 29.47 13.14
CA MET A 61 -3.06 28.46 13.60
C MET A 61 -3.88 27.38 14.29
N TYR A 62 -3.73 26.13 13.85
CA TYR A 62 -4.24 24.95 14.55
C TYR A 62 -3.47 24.76 15.88
N GLY A 63 -3.66 25.70 16.81
CA GLY A 63 -3.10 25.65 18.16
C GLY A 63 -3.99 24.82 19.07
N GLY A 64 -3.79 23.51 19.06
CA GLY A 64 -4.40 22.58 20.01
C GLY A 64 -3.71 21.23 19.95
N ASP A 65 -3.43 20.64 21.12
CA ASP A 65 -2.74 19.35 21.31
C ASP A 65 -3.45 18.13 20.67
N GLU A 66 -4.57 18.34 19.97
CA GLU A 66 -5.35 17.30 19.29
C GLU A 66 -5.56 17.70 17.82
N VAL A 67 -4.58 17.41 16.95
CA VAL A 67 -4.84 17.41 15.51
C VAL A 67 -5.67 16.15 15.23
N SER A 68 -6.98 16.34 14.97
CA SER A 68 -7.90 15.27 14.57
C SER A 68 -7.64 14.79 13.12
N ALA A 69 -6.37 14.61 12.75
CA ALA A 69 -5.98 14.16 11.44
C ALA A 69 -6.39 12.70 11.22
N ILE A 70 -6.70 12.37 9.97
CA ILE A 70 -7.04 11.02 9.53
C ILE A 70 -5.87 10.47 8.73
N VAL A 71 -5.52 9.23 9.02
CA VAL A 71 -4.45 8.50 8.34
C VAL A 71 -5.05 7.41 7.46
N ILE A 72 -4.68 7.40 6.19
CA ILE A 72 -5.15 6.43 5.19
C ILE A 72 -3.95 5.73 4.57
N ASP A 73 -3.96 4.39 4.64
CA ASP A 73 -3.03 3.52 3.93
C ASP A 73 -3.83 2.62 2.98
N VAL A 74 -3.85 2.97 1.69
CA VAL A 74 -4.39 2.09 0.64
C VAL A 74 -3.24 1.20 0.16
N GLY A 75 -3.16 -0.01 0.69
CA GLY A 75 -2.26 -1.05 0.18
C GLY A 75 -2.93 -1.88 -0.90
N SER A 76 -2.16 -2.70 -1.63
CA SER A 76 -2.69 -3.60 -2.68
C SER A 76 -3.72 -4.61 -2.19
N TYR A 77 -3.56 -5.13 -0.97
CA TYR A 77 -4.49 -6.11 -0.40
C TYR A 77 -5.59 -5.48 0.45
N SER A 78 -5.25 -4.47 1.26
CA SER A 78 -6.20 -3.87 2.22
C SER A 78 -5.95 -2.39 2.44
N CYS A 79 -7.05 -1.66 2.60
CA CYS A 79 -7.13 -0.27 3.00
C CYS A 79 -7.25 -0.20 4.52
N LYS A 80 -6.44 0.66 5.14
CA LYS A 80 -6.42 0.93 6.58
C LYS A 80 -6.70 2.41 6.78
N ALA A 81 -7.63 2.74 7.68
CA ALA A 81 -7.98 4.11 7.98
C ALA A 81 -8.28 4.29 9.48
N GLY A 82 -7.95 5.46 10.03
CA GLY A 82 -8.21 5.79 11.43
C GLY A 82 -7.66 7.17 11.81
N TYR A 83 -7.79 7.53 13.09
CA TYR A 83 -7.31 8.81 13.59
C TYR A 83 -5.82 8.76 13.91
N ALA A 84 -5.15 9.89 13.75
CA ALA A 84 -3.80 10.08 14.24
C ALA A 84 -3.76 9.94 15.77
N GLY A 85 -2.71 9.32 16.29
CA GLY A 85 -2.53 9.05 17.72
C GLY A 85 -3.10 7.71 18.20
N ASP A 86 -3.96 7.05 17.42
CA ASP A 86 -4.41 5.69 17.71
C ASP A 86 -3.30 4.66 17.44
N ASP A 87 -3.24 3.60 18.26
CA ASP A 87 -2.25 2.52 18.15
C ASP A 87 -2.55 1.52 17.00
N THR A 88 -3.80 1.49 16.52
CA THR A 88 -4.25 0.58 15.44
C THR A 88 -5.30 1.27 14.56
N PRO A 89 -5.38 0.93 13.26
CA PRO A 89 -6.38 1.51 12.37
C PRO A 89 -7.78 1.15 12.84
N LYS A 90 -8.69 2.13 12.90
CA LYS A 90 -10.11 1.91 13.25
C LYS A 90 -10.82 1.04 12.22
N SER A 91 -10.38 1.08 10.98
CA SER A 91 -10.97 0.32 9.89
C SER A 91 -9.90 -0.34 9.04
N VAL A 92 -10.11 -1.63 8.75
CA VAL A 92 -9.34 -2.41 7.79
C VAL A 92 -10.32 -3.17 6.90
N PHE A 93 -10.21 -3.00 5.59
CA PHE A 93 -11.06 -3.69 4.62
C PHE A 93 -10.31 -3.93 3.30
N PRO A 94 -10.78 -4.86 2.43
CA PRO A 94 -10.10 -5.16 1.16
C PRO A 94 -9.97 -3.92 0.27
N SER A 95 -8.82 -3.76 -0.40
CA SER A 95 -8.59 -2.69 -1.39
C SER A 95 -9.14 -3.07 -2.76
N VAL A 96 -10.33 -3.66 -2.82
CA VAL A 96 -11.01 -4.03 -4.06
C VAL A 96 -12.47 -3.61 -3.96
N VAL A 97 -13.12 -3.47 -5.11
CA VAL A 97 -14.54 -3.14 -5.18
C VAL A 97 -15.29 -4.13 -6.06
N GLY A 98 -16.54 -4.40 -5.70
CA GLY A 98 -17.48 -5.07 -6.57
C GLY A 98 -18.09 -4.05 -7.51
N SER A 99 -18.21 -4.34 -8.79
CA SER A 99 -18.80 -3.46 -9.79
C SER A 99 -19.86 -4.19 -10.58
N ILE A 100 -21.02 -3.56 -10.76
CA ILE A 100 -22.08 -3.99 -11.69
C ILE A 100 -22.36 -2.82 -12.62
N GLU A 101 -22.34 -3.06 -13.93
CA GLU A 101 -22.76 -2.08 -14.92
C GLU A 101 -24.28 -1.94 -14.88
N GLN A 102 -24.78 -0.71 -14.71
CA GLN A 102 -26.21 -0.43 -14.80
C GLN A 102 -26.53 -0.06 -16.26
N ALA A 103 -27.49 -0.76 -16.85
CA ALA A 103 -28.15 -0.25 -18.05
C ALA A 103 -28.89 1.04 -17.67
N GLU A 104 -28.85 2.05 -18.53
CA GLU A 104 -29.70 3.22 -18.36
C GLU A 104 -31.16 2.77 -18.53
N ASP A 105 -31.89 2.66 -17.41
CA ASP A 105 -33.34 2.55 -17.45
C ASP A 105 -33.88 3.81 -18.13
N THR A 106 -34.49 3.65 -19.31
CA THR A 106 -35.15 4.73 -20.06
C THR A 106 -36.55 5.06 -19.53
N ASP A 107 -36.90 4.60 -18.32
CA ASP A 107 -38.22 4.83 -17.72
C ASP A 107 -38.15 5.84 -16.56
N GLU A 108 -37.87 7.10 -16.88
CA GLU A 108 -38.52 8.19 -16.16
C GLU A 108 -39.75 8.62 -16.96
N ALA A 109 -40.91 8.14 -16.51
CA ALA A 109 -42.21 8.66 -16.91
C ALA A 109 -42.26 10.17 -16.61
N LYS A 110 -41.99 11.00 -17.63
CA LYS A 110 -42.25 12.43 -17.59
C LYS A 110 -43.77 12.66 -17.63
N PRO A 111 -44.31 13.59 -16.82
CA PRO A 111 -45.71 13.96 -16.90
C PRO A 111 -46.00 14.64 -18.24
N GLU A 112 -47.08 14.20 -18.88
CA GLU A 112 -47.59 14.72 -20.14
C GLU A 112 -47.69 16.25 -20.10
N LYS A 113 -47.07 16.92 -21.09
CA LYS A 113 -47.46 18.25 -21.50
C LYS A 113 -47.70 18.27 -23.00
N GLU A 114 -48.84 18.87 -23.32
CA GLU A 114 -49.55 18.89 -24.57
C GLU A 114 -48.70 19.32 -25.77
N ALA A 115 -49.05 18.73 -26.91
CA ALA A 115 -48.53 19.06 -28.21
C ALA A 115 -49.00 20.45 -28.65
N ASP A 116 -48.09 21.24 -29.21
CA ASP A 116 -48.46 22.28 -30.15
C ASP A 116 -47.58 22.19 -31.40
N SER A 117 -48.25 22.26 -32.55
CA SER A 117 -47.76 21.93 -33.89
C SER A 117 -47.05 23.10 -34.57
N ALA A 118 -45.98 22.83 -35.34
CA ALA A 118 -45.80 23.31 -36.72
C ALA A 118 -44.47 22.85 -37.36
N SER A 119 -44.58 22.57 -38.66
CA SER A 119 -43.65 22.09 -39.70
C SER A 119 -42.40 22.94 -39.99
N ASP A 120 -41.26 22.31 -40.34
CA ASP A 120 -40.77 22.14 -41.74
C ASP A 120 -39.38 21.43 -41.81
N PRO A 121 -39.04 20.68 -42.87
CA PRO A 121 -37.84 19.82 -42.92
C PRO A 121 -36.70 20.46 -43.73
N LYS A 122 -35.48 20.53 -43.18
CA LYS A 122 -34.26 20.64 -44.01
C LYS A 122 -33.11 19.77 -43.51
N ASN A 123 -32.70 18.91 -44.44
CA ASN A 123 -31.59 17.98 -44.47
C ASN A 123 -30.24 18.68 -44.29
N GLY A 124 -29.33 18.06 -43.53
CA GLY A 124 -27.99 18.57 -43.28
C GLY A 124 -27.17 17.58 -42.46
N SER A 125 -26.65 16.55 -43.12
CA SER A 125 -25.69 15.58 -42.61
C SER A 125 -24.52 16.25 -41.87
N LYS A 126 -24.36 15.93 -40.59
CA LYS A 126 -23.13 16.13 -39.81
C LYS A 126 -22.68 14.80 -39.21
N PRO A 127 -21.38 14.63 -38.95
CA PRO A 127 -20.77 13.33 -38.69
C PRO A 127 -21.27 12.76 -37.36
N MET A 128 -21.40 11.44 -37.30
CA MET A 128 -21.69 10.71 -36.06
C MET A 128 -20.55 10.97 -35.06
N ASP A 129 -20.79 11.86 -34.12
CA ASP A 129 -20.09 11.84 -32.84
C ASP A 129 -20.62 10.63 -32.09
N VAL A 130 -19.76 9.61 -31.92
CA VAL A 130 -20.07 8.46 -31.07
C VAL A 130 -19.92 8.95 -29.64
N ASP A 131 -20.96 9.60 -29.13
CA ASP A 131 -21.14 9.82 -27.70
C ASP A 131 -21.12 8.44 -27.03
N LYS A 132 -19.97 8.09 -26.41
CA LYS A 132 -19.92 6.99 -25.45
C LYS A 132 -20.82 7.38 -24.29
N ALA A 133 -22.08 6.94 -24.33
CA ALA A 133 -22.95 6.93 -23.17
C ALA A 133 -22.15 6.35 -21.98
N LYS A 134 -21.94 7.14 -20.94
CA LYS A 134 -21.18 6.72 -19.76
C LYS A 134 -22.06 5.74 -18.99
N THR A 135 -21.92 4.45 -19.29
CA THR A 135 -22.56 3.37 -18.53
C THR A 135 -22.29 3.56 -17.04
N LYS A 136 -23.34 3.80 -16.25
CA LYS A 136 -23.19 4.09 -14.82
C LYS A 136 -22.83 2.80 -14.08
N ARG A 137 -21.68 2.79 -13.40
CA ARG A 137 -21.25 1.65 -12.57
C ARG A 137 -21.74 1.80 -11.14
N LYS A 138 -22.27 0.72 -10.58
CA LYS A 138 -22.58 0.64 -9.14
C LYS A 138 -21.47 -0.13 -8.43
N PHE A 139 -20.85 0.51 -7.44
CA PHE A 139 -19.77 -0.05 -6.65
C PHE A 139 -20.25 -0.61 -5.30
N TYR A 140 -19.59 -1.68 -4.85
CA TYR A 140 -19.80 -2.37 -3.58
C TYR A 140 -18.44 -2.52 -2.88
N VAL A 141 -18.31 -2.09 -1.63
CA VAL A 141 -17.01 -2.02 -0.96
C VAL A 141 -17.07 -2.66 0.42
N GLY A 142 -15.98 -3.31 0.85
CA GLY A 142 -15.89 -3.93 2.16
C GLY A 142 -16.80 -5.16 2.27
N GLN A 143 -17.59 -5.24 3.34
CA GLN A 143 -18.47 -6.40 3.64
C GLN A 143 -19.52 -6.65 2.54
N GLU A 144 -19.82 -5.67 1.70
CA GLU A 144 -20.76 -5.86 0.59
C GLU A 144 -20.25 -6.90 -0.43
N LEU A 145 -18.95 -7.15 -0.50
CA LEU A 145 -18.31 -8.18 -1.33
C LEU A 145 -18.59 -9.62 -0.87
N GLU A 146 -19.11 -9.82 0.34
CA GLU A 146 -19.47 -11.13 0.87
C GLU A 146 -20.77 -11.67 0.24
N PHE A 147 -21.59 -10.76 -0.29
CA PHE A 147 -22.87 -11.10 -0.90
C PHE A 147 -22.73 -11.28 -2.41
N ARG A 148 -23.00 -12.51 -2.88
CA ARG A 148 -22.96 -12.85 -4.31
C ARG A 148 -24.10 -12.14 -5.04
N ARG A 149 -23.76 -11.51 -6.17
CA ARG A 149 -24.70 -10.82 -7.07
C ARG A 149 -24.45 -11.25 -8.51
N ASP A 150 -25.50 -11.32 -9.31
CA ASP A 150 -25.41 -11.57 -10.75
C ASP A 150 -24.55 -10.48 -11.41
N HIS A 151 -23.65 -10.89 -12.30
CA HIS A 151 -22.79 -10.03 -13.12
C HIS A 151 -21.86 -9.08 -12.35
N MET A 152 -21.66 -9.28 -11.05
CA MET A 152 -20.72 -8.47 -10.27
C MET A 152 -19.28 -8.89 -10.52
N GLU A 153 -18.45 -7.95 -10.97
CA GLU A 153 -17.01 -8.13 -11.11
C GLU A 153 -16.27 -7.62 -9.87
N VAL A 154 -15.17 -8.25 -9.49
CA VAL A 154 -14.27 -7.75 -8.44
C VAL A 154 -13.06 -7.09 -9.09
N ILE A 155 -12.84 -5.81 -8.80
CA ILE A 155 -11.84 -4.94 -9.44
C ILE A 155 -10.86 -4.42 -8.38
N SER A 156 -9.56 -4.54 -8.67
CA SER A 156 -8.49 -3.90 -7.89
C SER A 156 -8.10 -2.56 -8.51
N PRO A 157 -7.89 -1.49 -7.73
CA PRO A 157 -7.36 -0.23 -8.23
C PRO A 157 -5.87 -0.30 -8.57
N MET A 158 -5.16 -1.36 -8.15
CA MET A 158 -3.71 -1.42 -8.19
C MET A 158 -3.19 -2.55 -9.06
N LYS A 159 -2.07 -2.27 -9.73
CA LYS A 159 -1.24 -3.25 -10.43
C LYS A 159 0.23 -2.95 -10.14
N ASP A 160 1.00 -3.97 -9.78
CA ASP A 160 2.44 -3.86 -9.49
C ASP A 160 2.78 -2.73 -8.48
N GLY A 161 1.94 -2.57 -7.44
CA GLY A 161 2.11 -1.56 -6.39
C GLY A 161 1.73 -0.13 -6.79
N THR A 162 1.15 0.06 -7.98
CA THR A 162 0.84 1.36 -8.57
C THR A 162 -0.67 1.50 -8.80
N VAL A 163 -1.24 2.67 -8.52
CA VAL A 163 -2.68 2.95 -8.77
C VAL A 163 -2.94 3.11 -10.27
N MET A 164 -3.86 2.30 -10.80
CA MET A 164 -4.28 2.28 -12.20
C MET A 164 -5.72 2.77 -12.41
N ASP A 165 -6.59 2.65 -11.40
CA ASP A 165 -7.99 3.07 -11.47
C ASP A 165 -8.35 3.98 -10.28
N TRP A 166 -8.42 5.29 -10.54
CA TRP A 166 -8.71 6.29 -9.53
C TRP A 166 -10.19 6.36 -9.15
N ASP A 167 -11.11 5.91 -10.00
CA ASP A 167 -12.53 5.83 -9.65
C ASP A 167 -12.76 4.75 -8.59
N VAL A 168 -12.02 3.64 -8.70
CA VAL A 168 -12.01 2.59 -7.67
C VAL A 168 -11.38 3.09 -6.36
N VAL A 169 -10.24 3.79 -6.41
CA VAL A 169 -9.62 4.40 -5.21
C VAL A 169 -10.56 5.38 -4.53
N ASP A 170 -11.22 6.22 -5.31
CA ASP A 170 -12.21 7.17 -4.80
C ASP A 170 -13.36 6.46 -4.07
N ASN A 171 -13.88 5.35 -4.59
CA ASN A 171 -14.93 4.59 -3.88
C ASN A 171 -14.40 3.93 -2.59
N ILE A 172 -13.14 3.48 -2.57
CA ILE A 172 -12.48 2.97 -1.36
C ILE A 172 -12.35 4.07 -0.30
N TRP A 173 -11.89 5.27 -0.68
CA TRP A 173 -11.82 6.43 0.23
C TRP A 173 -13.20 6.85 0.73
N ASN A 174 -14.18 6.93 -0.17
CA ASN A 174 -15.56 7.26 0.20
C ASN A 174 -16.12 6.26 1.22
N HIS A 175 -15.89 4.97 1.01
CA HIS A 175 -16.27 3.93 1.97
C HIS A 175 -15.57 4.12 3.31
N ALA A 176 -14.25 4.37 3.32
CA ALA A 176 -13.50 4.64 4.54
C ALA A 176 -14.09 5.83 5.32
N PHE A 177 -14.36 6.95 4.65
CA PHE A 177 -14.86 8.16 5.31
C PHE A 177 -16.31 8.02 5.77
N ARG A 178 -17.21 7.61 4.87
CA ARG A 178 -18.66 7.69 5.09
C ARG A 178 -19.28 6.45 5.69
N ARG A 179 -18.64 5.28 5.56
CA ARG A 179 -19.19 4.00 6.06
C ARG A 179 -18.40 3.42 7.21
N ARG A 180 -17.11 3.76 7.33
CA ARG A 180 -16.24 3.20 8.36
C ARG A 180 -15.93 4.19 9.47
N LEU A 181 -15.39 5.35 9.12
CA LEU A 181 -15.00 6.38 10.10
C LEU A 181 -16.17 7.30 10.48
N LEU A 182 -17.19 7.40 9.62
CA LEU A 182 -18.38 8.25 9.80
C LEU A 182 -18.01 9.73 10.01
N ILE A 183 -17.06 10.21 9.21
CA ILE A 183 -16.54 11.59 9.29
C ILE A 183 -16.98 12.44 8.11
N ASN A 184 -16.91 13.76 8.29
CA ASN A 184 -16.92 14.74 7.22
C ASN A 184 -15.47 15.08 6.83
N PRO A 185 -14.96 14.69 5.65
CA PRO A 185 -13.57 14.97 5.24
C PRO A 185 -13.19 16.46 5.25
N GLU A 186 -14.17 17.37 5.11
CA GLU A 186 -13.93 18.82 5.14
C GLU A 186 -13.42 19.34 6.50
N GLU A 187 -13.58 18.55 7.56
CA GLU A 187 -13.24 18.93 8.95
C GLU A 187 -11.89 18.36 9.41
N HIS A 188 -11.21 17.55 8.58
CA HIS A 188 -10.05 16.77 9.01
C HIS A 188 -8.86 16.87 8.05
N PRO A 189 -7.66 17.24 8.54
CA PRO A 189 -6.43 17.04 7.78
C PRO A 189 -6.22 15.56 7.45
N MET A 190 -5.69 15.26 6.26
CA MET A 190 -5.50 13.89 5.78
C MET A 190 -4.02 13.59 5.56
N LEU A 191 -3.49 12.55 6.20
CA LEU A 191 -2.21 11.94 5.83
C LEU A 191 -2.48 10.67 5.02
N ILE A 192 -1.94 10.62 3.81
CA ILE A 192 -2.05 9.45 2.93
C ILE A 192 -0.69 8.79 2.80
N ALA A 193 -0.63 7.49 3.07
CA ALA A 193 0.53 6.68 2.79
C ALA A 193 0.62 6.38 1.28
N GLU A 194 1.80 6.56 0.70
CA GLU A 194 2.03 6.33 -0.72
C GLU A 194 3.23 5.39 -0.98
N PRO A 195 3.19 4.60 -2.08
CA PRO A 195 4.36 3.85 -2.53
C PRO A 195 5.57 4.75 -2.77
N SER A 196 6.77 4.27 -2.41
CA SER A 196 8.04 4.97 -2.68
C SER A 196 8.30 5.23 -4.18
N ILE A 197 7.59 4.52 -5.05
CA ILE A 197 7.70 4.54 -6.51
C ILE A 197 6.65 5.42 -7.22
N ASN A 198 5.74 6.05 -6.48
CA ASN A 198 4.66 6.85 -7.06
C ASN A 198 5.21 7.96 -7.97
N SER A 199 4.58 8.15 -9.13
CA SER A 199 4.93 9.23 -10.06
C SER A 199 4.35 10.57 -9.61
N ALA A 200 4.93 11.68 -10.08
CA ALA A 200 4.42 13.02 -9.76
C ALA A 200 2.92 13.18 -10.11
N GLN A 201 2.52 12.65 -11.26
CA GLN A 201 1.13 12.68 -11.75
C GLN A 201 0.16 11.96 -10.81
N GLN A 202 0.56 10.83 -10.22
CA GLN A 202 -0.28 10.11 -9.26
C GLN A 202 -0.45 10.87 -7.95
N ARG A 203 0.62 11.53 -7.49
CA ARG A 203 0.60 12.37 -6.29
C ARG A 203 -0.28 13.59 -6.49
N GLU A 204 -0.17 14.21 -7.66
CA GLU A 204 -1.05 15.32 -8.07
C GLU A 204 -2.50 14.85 -8.14
N LYS A 205 -2.77 13.67 -8.71
CA LYS A 205 -4.15 13.16 -8.78
C LYS A 205 -4.77 12.89 -7.41
N ALA A 206 -3.97 12.36 -6.47
CA ALA A 206 -4.41 12.20 -5.09
C ALA A 206 -4.73 13.56 -4.43
N ALA A 207 -3.89 14.57 -4.65
CA ALA A 207 -4.09 15.91 -4.12
C ALA A 207 -5.34 16.60 -4.72
N GLU A 208 -5.54 16.53 -6.04
CA GLU A 208 -6.76 17.03 -6.70
C GLU A 208 -8.02 16.42 -6.08
N LEU A 209 -8.08 15.09 -5.95
CA LEU A 209 -9.25 14.42 -5.36
C LEU A 209 -9.49 14.88 -3.92
N MET A 210 -8.43 15.00 -3.12
CA MET A 210 -8.55 15.40 -1.72
C MET A 210 -9.01 16.86 -1.57
N PHE A 211 -8.46 17.80 -2.32
CA PHE A 211 -8.81 19.22 -2.19
C PHE A 211 -10.08 19.62 -2.95
N GLU A 212 -10.31 19.07 -4.14
CA GLU A 212 -11.43 19.51 -4.98
C GLU A 212 -12.71 18.72 -4.67
N LYS A 213 -12.59 17.40 -4.54
CA LYS A 213 -13.76 16.54 -4.29
C LYS A 213 -14.07 16.39 -2.80
N TYR A 214 -13.07 16.02 -2.00
CA TYR A 214 -13.25 15.80 -0.56
C TYR A 214 -13.11 17.09 0.25
N LYS A 215 -12.58 18.17 -0.35
CA LYS A 215 -12.40 19.50 0.25
C LYS A 215 -11.70 19.45 1.60
N VAL A 216 -10.69 18.60 1.72
CA VAL A 216 -9.91 18.48 2.96
C VAL A 216 -9.22 19.82 3.26
N PRO A 217 -9.11 20.22 4.54
CA PRO A 217 -8.47 21.47 4.92
C PRO A 217 -6.96 21.44 4.69
N ALA A 218 -6.34 20.27 4.82
CA ALA A 218 -4.92 20.06 4.54
C ALA A 218 -4.60 18.59 4.22
N LEU A 219 -3.51 18.37 3.50
CA LEU A 219 -3.05 17.07 3.01
C LEU A 219 -1.56 16.88 3.29
N PHE A 220 -1.14 15.65 3.57
CA PHE A 220 0.25 15.24 3.48
C PHE A 220 0.38 13.86 2.85
N LEU A 221 1.30 13.71 1.90
CA LEU A 221 1.64 12.42 1.29
C LEU A 221 2.94 11.91 1.89
N ALA A 222 2.93 10.71 2.47
CA ALA A 222 4.08 10.13 3.13
C ALA A 222 4.44 8.76 2.56
N LYS A 223 5.70 8.59 2.17
CA LYS A 223 6.17 7.32 1.58
C LYS A 223 6.12 6.18 2.61
N ASN A 224 5.63 5.02 2.18
CA ASN A 224 5.46 3.82 3.02
C ASN A 224 6.73 3.43 3.80
N ALA A 225 7.90 3.54 3.16
CA ALA A 225 9.18 3.24 3.80
C ALA A 225 9.53 4.22 4.92
N VAL A 226 9.28 5.52 4.75
CA VAL A 226 9.48 6.52 5.83
C VAL A 226 8.57 6.20 7.00
N LEU A 227 7.30 5.95 6.73
CA LEU A 227 6.31 5.63 7.77
C LEU A 227 6.71 4.36 8.54
N THR A 228 7.12 3.30 7.85
CA THR A 228 7.61 2.06 8.48
C THR A 228 8.85 2.30 9.35
N SER A 229 9.81 3.10 8.87
CA SER A 229 11.00 3.48 9.64
C SER A 229 10.62 4.28 10.89
N PHE A 230 9.66 5.19 10.75
CA PHE A 230 9.17 6.03 11.83
C PHE A 230 8.41 5.24 12.90
N ALA A 231 7.57 4.28 12.50
CA ALA A 231 6.90 3.35 13.42
C ALA A 231 7.91 2.55 14.26
N SER A 232 9.04 2.19 13.66
CA SER A 232 10.15 1.51 14.34
C SER A 232 11.06 2.45 15.15
N GLY A 233 10.84 3.77 15.08
CA GLY A 233 11.64 4.78 15.76
C GLY A 233 13.07 4.86 15.22
N ARG A 234 13.24 4.83 13.89
CA ARG A 234 14.55 4.87 13.22
C ARG A 234 14.59 5.95 12.14
N ALA A 235 15.63 6.77 12.17
CA ALA A 235 15.89 7.79 11.16
C ALA A 235 16.52 7.19 9.91
N THR A 236 17.41 6.23 10.11
CA THR A 236 18.11 5.49 9.07
C THR A 236 17.80 4.01 9.21
N SER A 237 17.31 3.39 8.14
CA SER A 237 17.00 1.97 8.08
C SER A 237 16.85 1.49 6.64
N LEU A 238 16.98 0.18 6.41
CA LEU A 238 16.59 -0.44 5.15
C LEU A 238 15.23 -1.10 5.31
N VAL A 239 14.20 -0.60 4.64
CA VAL A 239 12.85 -1.17 4.76
C VAL A 239 12.63 -2.22 3.68
N VAL A 240 12.23 -3.42 4.10
CA VAL A 240 11.74 -4.54 3.27
C VAL A 240 10.25 -4.68 3.55
N ASP A 241 9.41 -4.13 2.68
CA ASP A 241 7.95 -4.19 2.76
C ASP A 241 7.42 -5.26 1.82
N SER A 242 7.04 -6.42 2.36
CA SER A 242 6.47 -7.54 1.60
C SER A 242 4.95 -7.56 1.79
N GLY A 243 4.27 -6.90 0.86
CA GLY A 243 2.82 -6.67 0.87
C GLY A 243 2.01 -7.75 0.16
N GLY A 244 0.82 -7.36 -0.33
CA GLY A 244 -0.07 -8.22 -1.12
C GLY A 244 0.39 -8.36 -2.57
N GLY A 245 0.37 -7.27 -3.32
CA GLY A 245 0.70 -7.27 -4.75
C GLY A 245 2.18 -7.17 -5.09
N SER A 246 3.06 -6.87 -4.13
CA SER A 246 4.50 -6.68 -4.40
C SER A 246 5.35 -6.75 -3.13
N THR A 247 6.66 -6.92 -3.32
CA THR A 247 7.68 -6.64 -2.29
C THR A 247 8.56 -5.47 -2.73
N VAL A 248 8.82 -4.53 -1.81
CA VAL A 248 9.64 -3.33 -2.06
C VAL A 248 10.75 -3.23 -1.03
N VAL A 249 11.97 -2.96 -1.49
CA VAL A 249 13.11 -2.61 -0.64
C VAL A 249 13.45 -1.15 -0.85
N SER A 250 13.62 -0.38 0.23
CA SER A 250 13.95 1.05 0.17
C SER A 250 14.82 1.46 1.35
N ALA A 251 15.95 2.12 1.08
CA ALA A 251 16.74 2.74 2.12
C ALA A 251 16.11 4.07 2.55
N VAL A 252 15.97 4.24 3.85
CA VAL A 252 15.61 5.49 4.51
C VAL A 252 16.87 6.01 5.19
N HIS A 253 17.19 7.28 4.99
CA HIS A 253 18.30 7.97 5.64
C HIS A 253 17.83 9.33 6.13
N ASP A 254 18.06 9.64 7.41
CA ASP A 254 17.61 10.87 8.07
C ASP A 254 16.12 11.22 7.84
N GLY A 255 15.27 10.19 7.74
CA GLY A 255 13.84 10.34 7.51
C GLY A 255 13.42 10.49 6.05
N TYR A 256 14.31 10.29 5.09
CA TYR A 256 14.05 10.40 3.65
C TYR A 256 14.31 9.10 2.91
N VAL A 257 13.48 8.78 1.91
CA VAL A 257 13.75 7.65 1.02
C VAL A 257 14.83 8.02 0.01
N LEU A 258 15.88 7.22 -0.06
CA LEU A 258 16.88 7.31 -1.12
C LEU A 258 16.32 6.67 -2.38
N GLN A 259 15.78 7.48 -3.29
CA GLN A 259 15.10 7.00 -4.50
C GLN A 259 15.95 6.02 -5.34
N LYS A 260 17.26 6.28 -5.47
CA LYS A 260 18.18 5.37 -6.17
C LYS A 260 18.26 3.96 -5.58
N SER A 261 17.93 3.80 -4.29
CA SER A 261 17.98 2.51 -3.60
C SER A 261 16.75 1.64 -3.83
N VAL A 262 15.64 2.22 -4.30
CA VAL A 262 14.36 1.52 -4.37
C VAL A 262 14.45 0.33 -5.34
N ALA A 263 14.11 -0.85 -4.84
CA ALA A 263 14.03 -2.09 -5.61
C ALA A 263 12.65 -2.71 -5.42
N THR A 264 12.01 -3.15 -6.51
CA THR A 264 10.67 -3.72 -6.50
C THR A 264 10.67 -5.14 -7.05
N SER A 265 9.76 -5.95 -6.55
CA SER A 265 9.45 -7.28 -7.08
C SER A 265 7.93 -7.44 -7.10
N PRO A 266 7.34 -7.97 -8.18
CA PRO A 266 5.90 -8.28 -8.25
C PRO A 266 5.53 -9.49 -7.37
N ILE A 267 6.50 -10.14 -6.73
CA ILE A 267 6.26 -11.24 -5.80
C ILE A 267 5.82 -10.66 -4.46
N GLY A 268 4.52 -10.67 -4.23
CA GLY A 268 3.87 -10.41 -2.94
C GLY A 268 2.98 -11.57 -2.51
N GLY A 269 2.22 -11.36 -1.43
CA GLY A 269 1.33 -12.35 -0.86
C GLY A 269 0.24 -12.87 -1.80
N GLU A 270 -0.26 -12.06 -2.73
CA GLU A 270 -1.28 -12.46 -3.71
C GLU A 270 -0.71 -13.43 -4.74
N PHE A 271 0.50 -13.19 -5.23
CA PHE A 271 1.17 -14.14 -6.12
C PHE A 271 1.44 -15.48 -5.43
N LEU A 272 1.89 -15.45 -4.17
CA LEU A 272 2.08 -16.68 -3.39
C LEU A 272 0.74 -17.42 -3.17
N THR A 273 -0.36 -16.68 -3.02
CA THR A 273 -1.72 -17.27 -2.96
C THR A 273 -2.09 -17.96 -4.27
N ASP A 274 -1.80 -17.35 -5.41
CA ASP A 274 -2.05 -17.96 -6.73
C ASP A 274 -1.20 -19.23 -6.92
N CYS A 275 0.08 -19.21 -6.52
CA CYS A 275 0.93 -20.39 -6.49
C CYS A 275 0.35 -21.50 -5.59
N MET A 276 -0.19 -21.16 -4.42
CA MET A 276 -0.86 -22.13 -3.54
C MET A 276 -2.09 -22.73 -4.22
N MET A 277 -2.96 -21.91 -4.78
CA MET A 277 -4.16 -22.34 -5.47
C MET A 277 -3.82 -23.30 -6.63
N LYS A 278 -2.87 -22.93 -7.49
CA LYS A 278 -2.39 -23.79 -8.59
C LYS A 278 -1.72 -25.09 -8.13
N SER A 279 -0.95 -25.03 -7.04
CA SER A 279 -0.36 -26.23 -6.45
C SER A 279 -1.39 -27.19 -5.85
N LEU A 280 -2.55 -26.69 -5.41
CA LEU A 280 -3.65 -27.51 -4.90
C LEU A 280 -4.46 -28.10 -6.05
N GLU A 281 -4.78 -27.28 -7.06
CA GLU A 281 -5.48 -27.71 -8.29
C GLU A 281 -4.73 -28.84 -9.00
N SER A 282 -3.40 -28.76 -9.10
CA SER A 282 -2.58 -29.81 -9.75
C SER A 282 -2.60 -31.15 -9.02
N LYS A 283 -3.04 -31.17 -7.75
CA LYS A 283 -3.25 -32.37 -6.93
C LYS A 283 -4.71 -32.83 -6.91
N GLY A 284 -5.58 -32.22 -7.73
CA GLY A 284 -7.00 -32.54 -7.79
C GLY A 284 -7.82 -31.97 -6.63
N VAL A 285 -7.27 -31.04 -5.85
CA VAL A 285 -8.05 -30.34 -4.81
C VAL A 285 -8.94 -29.30 -5.46
N VAL A 286 -10.24 -29.33 -5.14
CA VAL A 286 -11.22 -28.37 -5.62
C VAL A 286 -11.53 -27.37 -4.52
N ILE A 287 -11.12 -26.12 -4.70
CA ILE A 287 -11.44 -25.03 -3.75
C ILE A 287 -12.84 -24.51 -4.08
N ARG A 288 -13.81 -24.80 -3.21
CA ARG A 288 -15.20 -24.33 -3.34
C ARG A 288 -15.43 -23.07 -2.51
N PRO A 289 -15.73 -21.91 -3.14
CA PRO A 289 -16.19 -20.73 -2.42
C PRO A 289 -17.41 -21.00 -1.53
N ARG A 290 -17.51 -20.33 -0.38
CA ARG A 290 -18.61 -20.55 0.58
C ARG A 290 -20.00 -20.36 -0.02
N TYR A 291 -20.15 -19.47 -0.99
CA TYR A 291 -21.44 -19.23 -1.63
C TYR A 291 -21.83 -20.35 -2.60
N SER A 292 -20.90 -21.20 -3.08
CA SER A 292 -21.14 -22.15 -4.17
C SER A 292 -21.66 -23.51 -3.71
N PHE A 293 -21.91 -23.70 -2.42
CA PHE A 293 -22.45 -24.96 -1.88
C PHE A 293 -23.26 -24.72 -0.60
N LYS A 294 -24.02 -25.74 -0.20
CA LYS A 294 -24.64 -25.83 1.13
C LYS A 294 -24.32 -27.16 1.78
N LYS A 295 -24.19 -27.16 3.11
CA LYS A 295 -24.11 -28.39 3.92
C LYS A 295 -25.54 -28.79 4.32
N LYS A 296 -25.98 -29.97 3.89
CA LYS A 296 -27.27 -30.56 4.27
C LYS A 296 -27.03 -31.71 5.23
N GLU A 297 -27.58 -31.63 6.44
CA GLU A 297 -27.55 -32.74 7.39
C GLU A 297 -28.39 -33.91 6.85
N VAL A 298 -27.79 -35.10 6.83
CA VAL A 298 -28.42 -36.34 6.33
C VAL A 298 -28.75 -37.29 7.49
N SER A 299 -27.88 -37.33 8.50
CA SER A 299 -28.07 -37.98 9.81
C SER A 299 -27.47 -37.09 10.91
N PRO A 300 -27.83 -37.28 12.19
CA PRO A 300 -27.29 -36.47 13.28
C PRO A 300 -25.75 -36.41 13.26
N GLY A 301 -25.20 -35.24 12.94
CA GLY A 301 -23.74 -35.02 12.83
C GLY A 301 -23.11 -35.36 11.47
N ASP A 302 -23.85 -35.94 10.52
CA ASP A 302 -23.37 -36.25 9.17
C ASP A 302 -23.93 -35.25 8.16
N TYR A 303 -23.03 -34.51 7.51
CA TYR A 303 -23.37 -33.49 6.54
C TYR A 303 -22.93 -33.88 5.14
N LYS A 304 -23.81 -33.66 4.16
CA LYS A 304 -23.50 -33.78 2.74
C LYS A 304 -23.39 -32.40 2.10
N VAL A 305 -22.29 -32.19 1.37
CA VAL A 305 -22.10 -31.00 0.54
C VAL A 305 -22.96 -31.11 -0.71
N VAL A 306 -23.74 -30.07 -0.99
CA VAL A 306 -24.57 -29.95 -2.20
C VAL A 306 -24.18 -28.67 -2.90
N ASP A 307 -23.65 -28.80 -4.12
CA ASP A 307 -23.29 -27.66 -4.96
C ASP A 307 -24.51 -26.81 -5.30
N LEU A 308 -24.30 -25.51 -5.36
CA LEU A 308 -25.30 -24.52 -5.76
C LEU A 308 -24.87 -23.89 -7.08
N ASP A 309 -25.78 -23.88 -8.05
CA ASP A 309 -25.51 -23.29 -9.36
C ASP A 309 -25.86 -21.81 -9.36
N PHE A 310 -24.95 -21.01 -9.90
CA PHE A 310 -25.05 -19.55 -9.99
C PHE A 310 -24.45 -19.09 -11.33
N PRO A 311 -25.14 -19.34 -12.46
CA PRO A 311 -24.58 -19.20 -13.81
C PRO A 311 -24.10 -17.78 -14.13
N ASN A 312 -24.69 -16.76 -13.50
CA ASN A 312 -24.33 -15.36 -13.70
C ASN A 312 -23.21 -14.87 -12.76
N THR A 313 -22.47 -15.78 -12.12
CA THR A 313 -21.31 -15.41 -11.30
C THR A 313 -20.09 -15.20 -12.18
N THR A 314 -19.49 -14.01 -12.10
CA THR A 314 -18.31 -13.68 -12.89
C THR A 314 -17.07 -14.44 -12.41
N ASP A 315 -16.10 -14.58 -13.30
CA ASP A 315 -14.83 -15.23 -12.99
C ASP A 315 -14.02 -14.45 -11.95
N SER A 316 -14.05 -13.11 -11.98
CA SER A 316 -13.33 -12.28 -11.01
C SER A 316 -13.92 -12.42 -9.60
N TYR A 317 -15.24 -12.52 -9.46
CA TYR A 317 -15.88 -12.79 -8.17
C TYR A 317 -15.57 -14.20 -7.65
N ARG A 318 -15.61 -15.21 -8.53
CA ARG A 318 -15.21 -16.57 -8.18
C ARG A 318 -13.76 -16.64 -7.72
N LEU A 319 -12.85 -16.06 -8.49
CA LEU A 319 -11.42 -16.01 -8.19
C LEU A 319 -11.13 -15.27 -6.89
N TYR A 320 -11.79 -14.15 -6.61
CA TYR A 320 -11.64 -13.41 -5.35
C TYR A 320 -11.91 -14.28 -4.12
N HIS A 321 -13.01 -15.05 -4.13
CA HIS A 321 -13.36 -15.93 -3.01
C HIS A 321 -12.49 -17.19 -2.94
N MET A 322 -12.06 -17.74 -4.09
CA MET A 322 -11.08 -18.84 -4.10
C MET A 322 -9.73 -18.40 -3.52
N ARG A 323 -9.24 -17.21 -3.90
CA ARG A 323 -8.02 -16.61 -3.36
C ARG A 323 -8.11 -16.36 -1.86
N ALA A 324 -9.27 -15.96 -1.34
CA ALA A 324 -9.45 -15.81 0.11
C ALA A 324 -9.18 -17.12 0.86
N ILE A 325 -9.71 -18.25 0.35
CA ILE A 325 -9.47 -19.58 0.94
C ILE A 325 -8.00 -19.99 0.78
N ALA A 326 -7.42 -19.83 -0.41
CA ALA A 326 -6.01 -20.17 -0.65
C ALA A 326 -5.04 -19.32 0.18
N SER A 327 -5.38 -18.05 0.46
CA SER A 327 -4.60 -17.18 1.35
C SER A 327 -4.64 -17.69 2.78
N ASP A 328 -5.81 -18.10 3.27
CA ASP A 328 -5.97 -18.67 4.61
C ASP A 328 -5.19 -19.99 4.76
N ILE A 329 -5.23 -20.87 3.76
CA ILE A 329 -4.38 -22.07 3.70
C ILE A 329 -2.90 -21.68 3.81
N LYS A 330 -2.45 -20.77 2.95
CA LYS A 330 -1.06 -20.29 2.92
C LYS A 330 -0.63 -19.71 4.26
N GLU A 331 -1.44 -18.86 4.88
CA GLU A 331 -1.15 -18.23 6.17
C GLU A 331 -1.12 -19.25 7.32
N THR A 332 -1.90 -20.32 7.21
CA THR A 332 -1.98 -21.38 8.24
C THR A 332 -0.83 -22.39 8.15
N VAL A 333 -0.45 -22.81 6.94
CA VAL A 333 0.42 -23.99 6.76
C VAL A 333 1.84 -23.66 6.30
N CYS A 334 2.05 -22.49 5.69
CA CYS A 334 3.35 -22.17 5.07
C CYS A 334 4.40 -21.73 6.07
N ARG A 335 5.64 -22.14 5.79
CA ARG A 335 6.83 -21.80 6.57
C ARG A 335 8.01 -21.71 5.59
N VAL A 336 8.82 -20.65 5.69
CA VAL A 336 10.05 -20.53 4.87
C VAL A 336 11.03 -21.65 5.27
N PRO A 337 11.66 -22.36 4.32
CA PRO A 337 12.63 -23.39 4.68
C PRO A 337 13.93 -22.79 5.27
N ASP A 338 14.64 -23.52 6.13
CA ASP A 338 15.89 -23.07 6.77
C ASP A 338 17.08 -22.95 5.81
N THR A 339 16.97 -23.64 4.67
CA THR A 339 17.92 -23.71 3.56
C THR A 339 17.14 -23.60 2.24
N PRO A 340 17.81 -23.34 1.10
CA PRO A 340 17.14 -23.38 -0.20
C PRO A 340 16.27 -24.62 -0.36
N PHE A 341 15.05 -24.43 -0.88
CA PHE A 341 14.09 -25.51 -1.02
C PHE A 341 14.65 -26.62 -1.92
N ASP A 342 14.59 -27.86 -1.41
CA ASP A 342 14.92 -29.07 -2.13
C ASP A 342 13.72 -30.03 -2.13
N GLU A 343 13.28 -30.46 -3.31
CA GLU A 343 12.06 -31.26 -3.45
C GLU A 343 12.18 -32.59 -2.70
N VAL A 344 13.35 -33.25 -2.76
CA VAL A 344 13.55 -34.58 -2.18
C VAL A 344 13.60 -34.51 -0.65
N ALA A 345 14.30 -33.51 -0.10
CA ALA A 345 14.38 -33.29 1.34
C ALA A 345 13.00 -32.99 1.93
N TYR A 346 12.22 -32.11 1.27
CA TYR A 346 10.91 -31.69 1.78
C TYR A 346 9.76 -32.64 1.41
N ALA A 347 9.95 -33.58 0.48
CA ALA A 347 8.99 -34.65 0.22
C ALA A 347 8.81 -35.59 1.43
N ASN A 348 9.85 -35.76 2.25
CA ASN A 348 9.82 -36.63 3.42
C ASN A 348 9.35 -35.93 4.71
N VAL A 349 9.11 -34.61 4.66
CA VAL A 349 8.59 -33.86 5.80
C VAL A 349 7.10 -34.13 5.93
N PRO A 350 6.58 -34.44 7.14
CA PRO A 350 5.16 -34.70 7.36
C PRO A 350 4.26 -33.61 6.78
N THR A 351 3.09 -34.01 6.26
CA THR A 351 2.08 -33.09 5.77
C THR A 351 1.42 -32.34 6.92
N THR A 352 0.68 -31.29 6.59
CA THR A 352 -0.18 -30.57 7.53
C THR A 352 -1.60 -30.58 7.01
N SER A 353 -2.54 -31.00 7.85
CA SER A 353 -3.94 -31.05 7.51
C SER A 353 -4.56 -29.65 7.54
N TYR A 354 -5.52 -29.41 6.65
CA TYR A 354 -6.34 -28.20 6.63
C TYR A 354 -7.77 -28.57 6.23
N GLU A 355 -8.77 -28.02 6.93
CA GLU A 355 -10.18 -28.25 6.62
C GLU A 355 -10.71 -27.13 5.70
N LEU A 356 -11.11 -27.49 4.48
CA LEU A 356 -11.75 -26.58 3.53
C LEU A 356 -13.13 -26.14 4.03
N PRO A 357 -13.71 -25.02 3.52
CA PRO A 357 -15.02 -24.55 3.96
C PRO A 357 -16.16 -25.56 3.79
N ASP A 358 -16.03 -26.47 2.82
CA ASP A 358 -16.99 -27.54 2.56
C ASP A 358 -16.84 -28.73 3.52
N GLY A 359 -15.85 -28.70 4.42
CA GLY A 359 -15.54 -29.76 5.40
C GLY A 359 -14.57 -30.81 4.87
N GLN A 360 -14.11 -30.71 3.62
CA GLN A 360 -13.10 -31.62 3.10
C GLN A 360 -11.73 -31.30 3.74
N THR A 361 -11.09 -32.30 4.34
CA THR A 361 -9.71 -32.18 4.81
C THR A 361 -8.73 -32.43 3.67
N ILE A 362 -7.73 -31.55 3.53
CA ILE A 362 -6.62 -31.69 2.59
C ILE A 362 -5.29 -31.80 3.34
N GLU A 363 -4.32 -32.49 2.74
CA GLU A 363 -2.97 -32.64 3.26
C GLU A 363 -1.98 -31.81 2.45
N VAL A 364 -1.38 -30.79 3.08
CA VAL A 364 -0.40 -29.91 2.44
C VAL A 364 1.01 -30.36 2.81
N GLY A 365 1.72 -30.93 1.83
CA GLY A 365 3.12 -31.38 1.94
C GLY A 365 4.15 -30.31 1.53
N ALA A 366 5.12 -30.69 0.70
CA ALA A 366 6.26 -29.86 0.29
C ALA A 366 5.91 -28.45 -0.23
N ALA A 367 4.73 -28.25 -0.82
CA ALA A 367 4.24 -26.95 -1.29
C ALA A 367 4.26 -25.87 -0.19
N ARG A 368 4.05 -26.24 1.08
CA ARG A 368 4.07 -25.32 2.21
C ARG A 368 5.44 -24.69 2.50
N PHE A 369 6.51 -25.27 1.94
CA PHE A 369 7.87 -24.74 1.98
C PHE A 369 8.29 -24.15 0.64
N LYS A 370 7.94 -24.81 -0.48
CA LYS A 370 8.25 -24.33 -1.83
C LYS A 370 7.69 -22.94 -2.09
N ILE A 371 6.41 -22.73 -1.79
CA ILE A 371 5.70 -21.49 -2.09
C ILE A 371 6.35 -20.28 -1.40
N PRO A 372 6.56 -20.26 -0.07
CA PRO A 372 7.23 -19.13 0.56
C PRO A 372 8.70 -18.98 0.16
N ASP A 373 9.39 -20.05 -0.27
CA ASP A 373 10.77 -19.97 -0.78
C ASP A 373 10.86 -19.25 -2.14
N ILE A 374 9.74 -19.04 -2.86
CA ILE A 374 9.69 -18.22 -4.08
C ILE A 374 10.19 -16.78 -3.82
N LEU A 375 10.02 -16.25 -2.61
CA LEU A 375 10.56 -14.95 -2.22
C LEU A 375 12.10 -14.92 -2.27
N PHE A 376 12.76 -16.07 -2.05
CA PHE A 376 14.22 -16.22 -2.08
C PHE A 376 14.70 -16.70 -3.45
N ASN A 377 13.96 -17.62 -4.07
CA ASN A 377 14.22 -18.18 -5.39
C ASN A 377 12.97 -18.09 -6.29
N PRO A 378 12.80 -16.96 -7.01
CA PRO A 378 11.65 -16.74 -7.90
C PRO A 378 11.40 -17.83 -8.93
N PHE A 379 12.45 -18.54 -9.38
CA PHE A 379 12.35 -19.60 -10.39
C PHE A 379 11.52 -20.79 -9.93
N LEU A 380 11.35 -21.01 -8.62
CA LEU A 380 10.50 -22.08 -8.10
C LEU A 380 9.05 -21.96 -8.58
N SER A 381 8.57 -20.76 -8.86
CA SER A 381 7.22 -20.52 -9.40
C SER A 381 6.98 -21.22 -10.73
N GLN A 382 8.01 -21.32 -11.59
CA GLN A 382 7.93 -21.99 -12.90
C GLN A 382 7.77 -23.51 -12.78
N THR A 383 8.06 -24.08 -11.62
CA THR A 383 7.86 -25.51 -11.35
C THR A 383 6.41 -25.85 -10.96
N ILE A 384 5.55 -24.85 -10.79
CA ILE A 384 4.15 -25.02 -10.40
C ILE A 384 3.28 -25.04 -11.67
N PRO A 385 2.57 -26.15 -11.96
CA PRO A 385 1.70 -26.23 -13.14
C PRO A 385 0.63 -25.14 -13.14
N GLY A 386 0.43 -24.47 -14.28
CA GLY A 386 -0.59 -23.44 -14.44
C GLY A 386 -0.21 -22.06 -13.89
N ILE A 387 1.04 -21.87 -13.44
CA ILE A 387 1.64 -20.55 -13.24
C ILE A 387 2.38 -20.17 -14.52
N ASP A 388 1.82 -19.21 -15.25
CA ASP A 388 2.54 -18.56 -16.34
C ASP A 388 3.62 -17.68 -15.72
N GLY A 389 4.89 -17.95 -16.06
CA GLY A 389 6.02 -17.23 -15.48
C GLY A 389 5.88 -15.72 -15.63
N PHE A 390 6.41 -14.95 -14.69
CA PHE A 390 6.55 -13.52 -14.88
C PHE A 390 7.33 -13.24 -16.18
N GLY A 391 6.96 -12.18 -16.90
CA GLY A 391 7.71 -11.70 -18.06
C GLY A 391 9.22 -11.62 -17.77
N ASP A 392 10.03 -11.88 -18.79
CA ASP A 392 11.49 -12.05 -18.76
C ASP A 392 12.07 -12.44 -17.38
N SER A 393 11.92 -13.73 -17.03
CA SER A 393 12.29 -14.32 -15.73
C SER A 393 13.74 -14.09 -15.28
N THR A 394 14.59 -13.59 -16.17
CA THR A 394 15.99 -13.22 -15.89
C THR A 394 16.12 -11.96 -15.02
N SER A 395 15.06 -11.15 -14.93
CA SER A 395 15.07 -9.85 -14.24
C SER A 395 14.70 -9.92 -12.75
N ILE A 396 13.87 -10.89 -12.34
CA ILE A 396 13.33 -10.93 -10.97
C ILE A 396 14.40 -11.45 -10.00
N ARG A 397 14.59 -10.70 -8.91
CA ARG A 397 15.55 -11.01 -7.85
C ARG A 397 14.84 -11.58 -6.64
N GLY A 398 15.49 -12.51 -5.95
CA GLY A 398 15.09 -12.92 -4.61
C GLY A 398 15.38 -11.84 -3.57
N LEU A 399 14.72 -11.91 -2.42
CA LEU A 399 14.81 -10.92 -1.34
C LEU A 399 16.25 -10.58 -0.89
N PRO A 400 17.17 -11.54 -0.65
CA PRO A 400 18.53 -11.21 -0.23
C PRO A 400 19.27 -10.34 -1.24
N ARG A 401 19.15 -10.68 -2.53
CA ARG A 401 19.75 -9.89 -3.62
C ARG A 401 19.14 -8.49 -3.72
N MET A 402 17.81 -8.37 -3.58
CA MET A 402 17.15 -7.07 -3.55
C MET A 402 17.68 -6.17 -2.41
N VAL A 403 17.88 -6.76 -1.22
CA VAL A 403 18.47 -6.08 -0.06
C VAL A 403 19.88 -5.58 -0.36
N LEU A 404 20.76 -6.46 -0.83
CA LEU A 404 22.15 -6.11 -1.11
C LEU A 404 22.28 -5.10 -2.25
N GLU A 405 21.47 -5.23 -3.30
CA GLU A 405 21.43 -4.28 -4.40
C GLU A 405 20.99 -2.90 -3.93
N SER A 406 19.91 -2.81 -3.14
CA SER A 406 19.45 -1.55 -2.55
C SER A 406 20.55 -0.88 -1.71
N VAL A 407 21.27 -1.66 -0.90
CA VAL A 407 22.40 -1.16 -0.09
C VAL A 407 23.55 -0.70 -0.97
N ASN A 408 23.89 -1.44 -2.03
CA ASN A 408 24.99 -1.10 -2.94
C ASN A 408 24.74 0.15 -3.78
N ARG A 409 23.46 0.52 -4.00
CA ARG A 409 23.10 1.80 -4.62
C ARG A 409 23.19 2.99 -3.66
N CYS A 410 23.38 2.75 -2.36
CA CYS A 410 23.59 3.79 -1.36
C CYS A 410 25.08 4.16 -1.22
N ASP A 411 25.33 5.32 -0.61
CA ASP A 411 26.70 5.80 -0.35
C ASP A 411 27.39 4.90 0.69
N VAL A 412 28.70 4.70 0.55
CA VAL A 412 29.47 3.70 1.32
C VAL A 412 29.31 3.90 2.84
N ASP A 413 29.26 5.15 3.28
CA ASP A 413 29.24 5.55 4.69
C ASP A 413 28.00 5.05 5.44
N ILE A 414 26.86 4.90 4.76
CA ILE A 414 25.60 4.48 5.39
C ILE A 414 25.33 2.99 5.27
N ARG A 415 26.05 2.25 4.41
CA ARG A 415 25.78 0.83 4.12
C ARG A 415 25.84 -0.06 5.36
N LYS A 416 26.82 0.18 6.23
CA LYS A 416 26.98 -0.57 7.47
C LYS A 416 25.80 -0.38 8.42
N GLU A 417 25.30 0.86 8.52
CA GLU A 417 24.13 1.17 9.35
C GLU A 417 22.87 0.50 8.77
N LEU A 418 22.65 0.61 7.46
CA LEU A 418 21.53 -0.01 6.75
C LEU A 418 21.47 -1.53 6.95
N LEU A 419 22.60 -2.24 6.78
CA LEU A 419 22.68 -3.70 6.99
C LEU A 419 22.41 -4.10 8.44
N SER A 420 22.80 -3.25 9.41
CA SER A 420 22.52 -3.49 10.84
C SER A 420 21.11 -3.10 11.29
N SER A 421 20.29 -2.60 10.37
CA SER A 421 18.97 -2.05 10.64
C SER A 421 17.98 -2.31 9.48
N ILE A 422 17.86 -3.57 9.07
CA ILE A 422 16.89 -4.01 8.06
C ILE A 422 15.53 -4.18 8.74
N LEU A 423 14.54 -3.38 8.38
CA LEU A 423 13.17 -3.45 8.89
C LEU A 423 12.31 -4.30 7.95
N LEU A 424 11.80 -5.41 8.46
CA LEU A 424 10.93 -6.31 7.71
C LEU A 424 9.46 -6.06 8.13
N SER A 425 8.63 -5.71 7.16
CA SER A 425 7.24 -5.26 7.33
C SER A 425 6.32 -5.79 6.21
N GLY A 426 5.01 -5.56 6.35
CA GLY A 426 3.99 -5.97 5.39
C GLY A 426 3.34 -7.32 5.73
N GLY A 427 2.21 -7.66 5.10
CA GLY A 427 1.45 -8.87 5.43
C GLY A 427 2.26 -10.16 5.30
N SER A 428 3.01 -10.30 4.20
CA SER A 428 3.80 -11.49 3.89
C SER A 428 5.03 -11.63 4.79
N SER A 429 5.45 -10.56 5.47
CA SER A 429 6.53 -10.65 6.47
C SER A 429 6.19 -11.46 7.73
N SER A 430 4.93 -11.85 7.88
CA SER A 430 4.47 -12.71 8.98
C SER A 430 4.67 -14.21 8.69
N ILE A 431 5.12 -14.59 7.49
CA ILE A 431 5.44 -15.98 7.17
C ILE A 431 6.54 -16.49 8.10
N LEU A 432 6.34 -17.69 8.66
CA LEU A 432 7.21 -18.26 9.68
C LEU A 432 8.67 -18.45 9.21
N GLN A 433 9.61 -17.97 10.02
CA GLN A 433 11.06 -17.76 9.80
C GLN A 433 11.51 -16.99 8.56
N LEU A 434 10.62 -16.24 7.88
CA LEU A 434 11.07 -15.35 6.82
C LEU A 434 12.18 -14.39 7.29
N LYS A 435 12.04 -13.86 8.51
CA LYS A 435 13.04 -13.02 9.16
C LYS A 435 14.41 -13.70 9.25
N ASP A 436 14.45 -14.90 9.82
CA ASP A 436 15.71 -15.57 10.18
C ASP A 436 16.43 -16.09 8.93
N ARG A 437 15.67 -16.61 7.95
CA ARG A 437 16.22 -16.97 6.64
C ARG A 437 16.79 -15.75 5.91
N LEU A 438 16.09 -14.62 5.91
CA LEU A 438 16.58 -13.39 5.27
C LEU A 438 17.85 -12.86 5.95
N GLU A 439 17.90 -12.85 7.29
CA GLU A 439 19.09 -12.42 8.04
C GLU A 439 20.30 -13.29 7.71
N LYS A 440 20.11 -14.61 7.67
CA LYS A 440 21.15 -15.59 7.34
C LYS A 440 21.69 -15.39 5.93
N GLU A 441 20.85 -15.37 4.90
CA GLU A 441 21.31 -15.28 3.51
C GLU A 441 21.95 -13.93 3.19
N VAL A 442 21.40 -12.83 3.73
CA VAL A 442 22.03 -11.51 3.57
C VAL A 442 23.39 -11.48 4.25
N LEU A 443 23.56 -12.12 5.42
CA LEU A 443 24.86 -12.23 6.09
C LEU A 443 25.87 -13.04 5.30
N GLU A 444 25.46 -14.19 4.75
CA GLU A 444 26.31 -15.08 3.94
C GLU A 444 26.78 -14.40 2.64
N GLU A 445 25.94 -13.59 2.01
CA GLU A 445 26.26 -12.84 0.78
C GLU A 445 26.92 -11.47 1.05
N SER A 446 26.98 -11.01 2.31
CA SER A 446 27.58 -9.72 2.67
C SER A 446 29.13 -9.77 2.72
N PRO A 447 29.83 -8.63 2.54
CA PRO A 447 31.28 -8.56 2.70
C PRO A 447 31.77 -9.03 4.08
N GLN A 448 33.00 -9.55 4.15
CA GLN A 448 33.63 -9.97 5.41
C GLN A 448 33.57 -8.84 6.46
N ASN A 449 33.11 -9.16 7.68
CA ASN A 449 32.85 -8.25 8.81
C ASN A 449 31.57 -7.39 8.76
N ALA A 450 30.65 -7.63 7.82
CA ALA A 450 29.34 -7.00 7.86
C ALA A 450 28.53 -7.46 9.10
N ARG A 451 27.86 -6.51 9.76
CA ARG A 451 26.88 -6.83 10.80
C ARG A 451 25.49 -6.72 10.21
N VAL A 452 24.90 -7.86 9.86
CA VAL A 452 23.54 -7.93 9.35
C VAL A 452 22.57 -8.14 10.51
N LYS A 453 21.47 -7.37 10.54
CA LYS A 453 20.39 -7.54 11.50
C LYS A 453 19.06 -7.20 10.87
N VAL A 454 18.16 -8.18 10.84
CA VAL A 454 16.77 -8.05 10.42
C VAL A 454 15.90 -7.88 11.67
N LEU A 455 15.07 -6.84 11.63
CA LEU A 455 14.20 -6.42 12.71
C LEU A 455 12.77 -6.54 12.21
N ALA A 456 11.91 -7.16 13.01
CA ALA A 456 10.48 -7.21 12.76
C ALA A 456 9.76 -7.20 14.10
N SER A 457 8.63 -6.48 14.22
CA SER A 457 7.89 -6.43 15.48
C SER A 457 7.38 -7.82 15.86
N GLY A 458 7.52 -8.21 17.14
CA GLY A 458 6.93 -9.44 17.67
C GLY A 458 5.40 -9.41 17.69
N ASN A 459 4.80 -8.21 17.64
CA ASN A 459 3.36 -8.04 17.49
C ASN A 459 2.99 -8.08 16.00
N SER A 460 2.21 -9.09 15.59
CA SER A 460 1.76 -9.26 14.20
C SER A 460 0.94 -8.08 13.69
N THR A 461 0.18 -7.42 14.57
CA THR A 461 -0.62 -6.22 14.24
C THR A 461 0.29 -5.05 13.88
N GLU A 462 1.31 -4.79 14.69
CA GLU A 462 2.29 -3.73 14.42
C GLU A 462 3.06 -3.98 13.12
N ARG A 463 3.41 -5.24 12.86
CA ARG A 463 4.11 -5.63 11.64
C ARG A 463 3.23 -5.45 10.39
N ARG A 464 1.96 -5.86 10.47
CA ARG A 464 0.99 -5.76 9.38
C ARG A 464 0.60 -4.31 9.08
N PHE A 465 0.54 -3.45 10.10
CA PHE A 465 0.06 -2.07 9.99
C PHE A 465 1.15 -1.02 10.21
N SER A 466 2.43 -1.40 10.10
CA SER A 466 3.57 -0.51 10.39
C SER A 466 3.53 0.81 9.62
N VAL A 467 3.12 0.77 8.34
CA VAL A 467 2.92 1.97 7.51
C VAL A 467 1.87 2.89 8.12
N TRP A 468 0.68 2.36 8.41
CA TRP A 468 -0.41 3.14 9.01
C TRP A 468 -0.03 3.67 10.40
N ILE A 469 0.62 2.86 11.25
CA ILE A 469 1.10 3.25 12.58
C ILE A 469 2.13 4.38 12.46
N GLY A 470 3.04 4.30 11.49
CA GLY A 470 3.98 5.36 11.19
C GLY A 470 3.28 6.67 10.85
N GLY A 471 2.22 6.61 10.05
CA GLY A 471 1.38 7.75 9.72
C GLY A 471 0.63 8.31 10.93
N SER A 472 0.05 7.44 11.77
CA SER A 472 -0.64 7.82 13.02
C SER A 472 0.28 8.56 13.98
N ILE A 473 1.50 8.06 14.14
CA ILE A 473 2.52 8.72 14.96
C ILE A 473 2.93 10.04 14.30
N LEU A 474 3.19 10.08 13.00
CA LEU A 474 3.69 11.30 12.34
C LEU A 474 2.66 12.43 12.40
N ALA A 475 1.40 12.14 12.08
CA ALA A 475 0.31 13.11 12.04
C ALA A 475 -0.12 13.63 13.42
N SER A 476 0.19 12.91 14.51
CA SER A 476 -0.14 13.32 15.88
C SER A 476 0.91 14.24 16.54
N LEU A 477 2.02 14.52 15.86
CA LEU A 477 3.09 15.34 16.43
C LEU A 477 2.79 16.83 16.21
N GLY A 478 2.75 17.62 17.30
CA GLY A 478 2.51 19.07 17.19
C GLY A 478 3.52 19.80 16.28
N SER A 479 4.77 19.34 16.22
CA SER A 479 5.80 19.88 15.31
C SER A 479 5.55 19.59 13.84
N PHE A 480 4.66 18.64 13.51
CA PHE A 480 4.31 18.27 12.14
C PHE A 480 3.34 19.27 11.49
N GLN A 481 2.72 20.16 12.28
CA GLN A 481 1.71 21.09 11.78
C GLN A 481 2.19 22.00 10.64
N GLN A 482 3.49 22.31 10.58
CA GLN A 482 4.07 23.16 9.53
C GLN A 482 4.28 22.42 8.19
N MET A 483 4.21 21.09 8.21
CA MET A 483 4.46 20.24 7.04
C MET A 483 3.22 20.03 6.17
N TRP A 484 2.02 20.21 6.72
CA TRP A 484 0.76 20.05 5.99
C TRP A 484 0.69 20.96 4.78
N PHE A 485 0.29 20.42 3.63
CA PHE A 485 -0.12 21.19 2.47
C PHE A 485 -1.54 21.68 2.70
N SER A 486 -1.73 22.97 2.94
CA SER A 486 -3.05 23.54 3.21
C SER A 486 -3.84 23.77 1.93
N LYS A 487 -5.17 23.82 2.05
CA LYS A 487 -6.05 24.20 0.93
C LYS A 487 -5.73 25.58 0.37
N ALA A 488 -5.34 26.54 1.22
CA ALA A 488 -4.93 27.87 0.78
C ALA A 488 -3.65 27.82 -0.08
N GLU A 489 -2.64 27.05 0.34
CA GLU A 489 -1.43 26.84 -0.47
C GLU A 489 -1.76 26.15 -1.81
N TYR A 490 -2.72 25.21 -1.81
CA TYR A 490 -3.19 24.55 -3.04
C TYR A 490 -3.85 25.53 -4.01
N GLU A 491 -4.73 26.40 -3.52
CA GLU A 491 -5.40 27.42 -4.33
C GLU A 491 -4.41 28.47 -4.87
N GLU A 492 -3.35 28.80 -4.12
CA GLU A 492 -2.33 29.77 -4.51
C GLU A 492 -1.29 29.20 -5.50
N HIS A 493 -0.77 28.00 -5.22
CA HIS A 493 0.38 27.44 -5.94
C HIS A 493 0.01 26.32 -6.92
N GLY A 494 -1.21 25.79 -6.83
CA GLY A 494 -1.69 24.67 -7.62
C GLY A 494 -1.18 23.31 -7.14
N VAL A 495 -1.66 22.25 -7.81
CA VAL A 495 -1.45 20.85 -7.42
C VAL A 495 0.03 20.43 -7.41
N SER A 496 0.84 20.93 -8.34
CA SER A 496 2.25 20.52 -8.49
C SER A 496 3.11 20.89 -7.27
N TYR A 497 2.66 21.83 -6.45
CA TYR A 497 3.33 22.21 -5.20
C TYR A 497 3.41 21.05 -4.19
N ILE A 498 2.57 20.01 -4.34
CA ILE A 498 2.63 18.80 -3.51
C ILE A 498 4.03 18.15 -3.51
N GLN A 499 4.77 18.22 -4.63
CA GLN A 499 6.10 17.62 -4.74
C GLN A 499 7.11 18.29 -3.80
N ARG A 500 6.96 19.60 -3.61
CA ARG A 500 7.83 20.40 -2.75
C ARG A 500 7.44 20.26 -1.29
N LYS A 501 6.13 20.26 -1.02
CA LYS A 501 5.59 20.21 0.35
C LYS A 501 5.73 18.82 0.97
N CYS A 502 5.59 17.77 0.16
CA CYS A 502 5.72 16.38 0.56
C CYS A 502 6.89 15.73 -0.21
N PRO A 503 8.14 15.81 0.27
CA PRO A 503 9.32 15.29 -0.44
C PRO A 503 9.49 13.76 -0.43
#